data_AF-A0A838KL94-F1
#
_entry.id   AF-A0A838KL94-F1
#
_cell.length_a   1.000
_cell.length_b   1.000
_cell.length_c   1.000
_cell.angle_alpha   90.00
_cell.angle_beta   90.00
_cell.angle_gamma   90.00
#
_symmetry.space_group_name_H-M   'P 1'
#
loop_
_entity.id
_entity.type
_entity.pdbx_description
1 polymer ?
#
loop_
_entity_poly.entity_id
_entity_poly.type
_entity_poly.pdbx_seq_one_letter_code
_entity_poly.pdbx_strand_id
1 'polypeptide(L)'
;MSTPPRPRPAPRVPAWRPAEPPLDTSQPPYTQGSLALSYALPSGVSAEPRTSALTLVRPSATGASASDPTGTAPAGAPDAAAWAARFVQAVIEVVSSDRPLSQLVRWTDESVYAEIARRQRTVQLRRGTDPHVRVSRQQVATVHVTQPTSEA
;
A
#
# COMPACT_ATOMS: atom_id res chain seq x y z
N MET A 1 51.25 5.25 25.99
CA MET A 1 50.79 5.13 24.60
C MET A 1 49.77 4.00 24.56
N SER A 2 48.47 4.30 24.59
CA SER A 2 47.39 3.29 24.59
C SER A 2 46.76 3.20 23.20
N THR A 3 46.81 2.02 22.59
CA THR A 3 46.18 1.69 21.30
C THR A 3 44.69 1.40 21.49
N PRO A 4 43.78 1.92 20.64
CA PRO A 4 42.36 1.61 20.75
C PRO A 4 42.02 0.19 20.25
N PRO A 5 40.98 -0.47 20.80
CA PRO A 5 40.58 -1.81 20.38
C PRO A 5 39.93 -1.82 18.99
N ARG A 6 40.26 -2.83 18.18
CA ARG A 6 39.69 -3.05 16.85
C ARG A 6 38.19 -3.38 16.91
N PRO A 7 37.37 -2.88 15.97
CA PRO A 7 35.97 -3.28 15.87
C PRO A 7 35.83 -4.73 15.39
N ARG A 8 34.87 -5.46 15.97
CA ARG A 8 34.49 -6.83 15.57
C ARG A 8 33.87 -6.82 14.15
N PRO A 9 34.19 -7.80 13.29
CA PRO A 9 33.52 -7.94 12.01
C PRO A 9 32.05 -8.38 12.21
N ALA A 10 31.14 -7.76 11.44
CA ALA A 10 29.72 -8.11 11.45
C ALA A 10 29.48 -9.52 10.87
N PRO A 11 28.46 -10.26 11.35
CA PRO A 11 28.14 -11.58 10.81
C PRO A 11 27.67 -11.47 9.36
N ARG A 12 28.26 -12.30 8.48
CA ARG A 12 27.80 -12.46 7.08
C ARG A 12 26.43 -13.16 7.09
N VAL A 13 25.40 -12.46 6.61
CA VAL A 13 24.09 -13.07 6.33
C VAL A 13 24.20 -13.85 5.02
N PRO A 14 23.74 -15.11 4.93
CA PRO A 14 23.75 -15.85 3.68
C PRO A 14 22.79 -15.18 2.69
N ALA A 15 23.32 -14.81 1.52
CA ALA A 15 22.50 -14.31 0.42
C ALA A 15 21.62 -15.46 -0.07
N TRP A 16 20.31 -15.34 0.11
CA TRP A 16 19.36 -16.26 -0.50
C TRP A 16 19.50 -16.17 -2.02
N ARG A 17 19.88 -17.29 -2.65
CA ARG A 17 19.95 -17.44 -4.11
C ARG A 17 18.77 -18.34 -4.53
N PRO A 18 17.84 -17.87 -5.36
CA PRO A 18 16.82 -18.75 -5.94
C PRO A 18 17.53 -19.82 -6.79
N ALA A 19 17.12 -21.07 -6.67
CA ALA A 19 17.56 -22.11 -7.59
C ALA A 19 17.07 -21.74 -9.00
N GLU A 20 17.98 -21.63 -9.96
CA GLU A 20 17.60 -21.47 -11.37
C GLU A 20 16.91 -22.76 -11.82
N PRO A 21 15.63 -22.71 -12.22
CA PRO A 21 14.98 -23.88 -12.80
C PRO A 21 15.62 -24.18 -14.17
N PRO A 22 15.70 -25.46 -14.57
CA PRO A 22 16.21 -25.81 -15.89
C PRO A 22 15.34 -25.15 -16.98
N LEU A 23 16.00 -24.60 -17.98
CA LEU A 23 15.35 -24.04 -19.18
C LEU A 23 14.74 -25.20 -20.00
N ASP A 24 13.52 -25.60 -19.67
CA ASP A 24 12.69 -26.41 -20.55
C ASP A 24 12.08 -25.46 -21.61
N THR A 25 12.56 -25.59 -22.84
CA THR A 25 12.14 -24.77 -23.99
C THR A 25 10.83 -25.24 -24.63
N SER A 26 10.06 -26.09 -23.96
CA SER A 26 8.76 -26.57 -24.44
C SER A 26 7.58 -26.15 -23.56
N GLN A 27 7.44 -24.85 -23.24
CA GLN A 27 6.18 -24.35 -22.69
C GLN A 27 5.16 -24.13 -23.83
N PRO A 28 4.08 -24.92 -23.92
CA PRO A 28 2.96 -24.59 -24.81
C PRO A 28 2.36 -23.23 -24.41
N PRO A 29 1.63 -22.54 -25.32
CA PRO A 29 1.04 -21.26 -25.00
C PRO A 29 0.14 -21.40 -23.78
N TYR A 30 0.50 -20.73 -22.68
CA TYR A 30 -0.36 -20.64 -21.49
C TYR A 30 -1.59 -19.84 -21.87
N THR A 31 -2.60 -20.53 -22.40
CA THR A 31 -3.96 -20.01 -22.41
C THR A 31 -4.44 -20.12 -20.97
N GLN A 32 -4.32 -19.04 -20.22
CA GLN A 32 -5.05 -18.88 -18.97
C GLN A 32 -6.54 -18.83 -19.34
N GLY A 33 -7.17 -20.00 -19.45
CA GLY A 33 -8.62 -20.10 -19.57
C GLY A 33 -9.30 -19.40 -18.40
N SER A 34 -10.54 -18.96 -18.59
CA SER A 34 -11.38 -18.40 -17.52
C SER A 34 -11.45 -19.43 -16.38
N LEU A 35 -10.72 -19.16 -15.29
CA LEU A 35 -10.75 -20.01 -14.12
C LEU A 35 -12.08 -19.73 -13.40
N ALA A 36 -13.10 -20.54 -13.71
CA ALA A 36 -14.36 -20.51 -13.00
C ALA A 36 -14.15 -21.03 -11.57
N LEU A 37 -13.71 -20.12 -10.69
CA LEU A 37 -13.59 -20.41 -9.27
C LEU A 37 -14.99 -20.44 -8.66
N SER A 38 -15.55 -21.64 -8.53
CA SER A 38 -16.73 -21.89 -7.72
C SER A 38 -16.31 -22.03 -6.26
N TYR A 39 -16.47 -20.97 -5.46
CA TYR A 39 -16.22 -21.01 -4.03
C TYR A 39 -17.52 -21.34 -3.30
N ALA A 40 -17.67 -22.60 -2.88
CA ALA A 40 -18.76 -23.01 -2.00
C ALA A 40 -18.43 -22.59 -0.56
N LEU A 41 -19.08 -21.53 -0.07
CA LEU A 41 -19.04 -21.19 1.35
C LEU A 41 -19.68 -22.32 2.16
N PRO A 42 -19.07 -22.74 3.29
CA PRO A 42 -19.74 -23.63 4.24
C PRO A 42 -21.13 -23.08 4.59
N SER A 43 -22.13 -23.95 4.64
CA SER A 43 -23.50 -23.56 4.99
C SER A 43 -23.52 -22.79 6.32
N GLY A 44 -24.14 -21.61 6.30
CA GLY A 44 -24.22 -20.72 7.47
C GLY A 44 -23.20 -19.58 7.49
N VAL A 45 -22.24 -19.51 6.55
CA VAL A 45 -21.35 -18.35 6.39
C VAL A 45 -21.95 -17.37 5.38
N SER A 46 -22.31 -16.17 5.81
CA SER A 46 -22.87 -15.14 4.90
C SER A 46 -21.85 -14.75 3.84
N ALA A 47 -22.26 -14.81 2.57
CA ALA A 47 -21.48 -14.36 1.42
C ALA A 47 -21.40 -12.83 1.31
N GLU A 48 -22.25 -12.12 2.05
CA GLU A 48 -22.24 -10.66 2.06
C GLU A 48 -21.10 -10.16 2.95
N PRO A 49 -20.15 -9.37 2.42
CA PRO A 49 -19.15 -8.73 3.24
C PRO A 49 -19.85 -7.84 4.26
N ARG A 50 -19.58 -8.05 5.55
CA ARG A 50 -20.07 -7.15 6.61
C ARG A 50 -19.41 -5.78 6.41
N THR A 51 -20.07 -4.88 5.70
CA THR A 51 -19.65 -3.49 5.56
C THR A 51 -19.96 -2.76 6.85
N SER A 52 -18.93 -2.49 7.66
CA SER A 52 -19.06 -1.60 8.81
C SER A 52 -19.53 -0.23 8.32
N ALA A 53 -20.63 0.28 8.86
CA ALA A 53 -21.10 1.63 8.56
C ALA A 53 -20.03 2.65 8.95
N LEU A 54 -19.47 3.33 7.96
CA LEU A 54 -18.50 4.39 8.19
C LEU A 54 -19.27 5.61 8.74
N THR A 55 -18.98 5.98 9.98
CA THR A 55 -19.53 7.20 10.58
C THR A 55 -18.56 8.35 10.32
N LEU A 56 -19.03 9.38 9.62
CA LEU A 56 -18.26 10.61 9.44
C LEU A 56 -18.16 11.34 10.78
N VAL A 57 -17.00 11.30 11.41
CA VAL A 57 -16.70 12.16 12.56
C VAL A 57 -16.41 13.55 12.02
N ARG A 58 -17.42 14.43 11.98
CA ARG A 58 -17.16 15.86 11.77
C ARG A 58 -16.53 16.42 13.04
N PRO A 59 -15.43 17.17 12.97
CA PRO A 59 -15.02 17.99 14.09
C PRO A 59 -16.19 18.94 14.39
N SER A 60 -16.72 18.88 15.61
CA SER A 60 -17.82 19.73 16.03
C SER A 60 -17.36 21.19 15.97
N ALA A 61 -18.00 22.00 15.14
CA ALA A 61 -17.75 23.44 15.04
C ALA A 61 -18.39 24.23 16.19
N THR A 62 -18.89 23.56 17.24
CA THR A 62 -19.44 24.24 18.41
C THR A 62 -18.31 24.50 19.40
N GLY A 63 -17.89 25.76 19.47
CA GLY A 63 -16.78 26.20 20.29
C GLY A 63 -16.93 25.95 21.79
N ALA A 64 -15.78 26.06 22.44
CA ALA A 64 -15.52 26.26 23.88
C ALA A 64 -15.52 25.02 24.81
N SER A 65 -14.36 24.38 24.88
CA SER A 65 -13.52 24.58 26.08
C SER A 65 -12.07 24.80 25.65
N ALA A 66 -11.58 25.99 25.96
CA ALA A 66 -10.17 26.36 25.84
C ALA A 66 -9.37 25.60 26.91
N SER A 67 -9.00 24.36 26.61
CA SER A 67 -7.87 23.61 27.18
C SER A 67 -7.92 22.17 26.69
N ASP A 68 -7.66 21.98 25.40
CA ASP A 68 -7.04 20.76 24.87
C ASP A 68 -6.37 21.13 23.54
N PRO A 69 -5.04 21.35 23.50
CA PRO A 69 -4.32 21.69 22.26
C PRO A 69 -4.17 20.49 21.31
N THR A 70 -4.98 19.46 21.45
CA THR A 70 -4.93 18.27 20.62
C THR A 70 -6.35 17.95 20.21
N GLY A 71 -6.67 18.22 18.94
CA GLY A 71 -7.76 17.55 18.25
C GLY A 71 -7.45 16.05 18.30
N THR A 72 -7.80 15.43 19.42
CA THR A 72 -7.44 14.07 19.75
C THR A 72 -8.23 13.20 18.80
N ALA A 73 -7.50 12.55 17.88
CA ALA A 73 -8.08 11.49 17.05
C ALA A 73 -8.87 10.57 17.98
N PRO A 74 -10.10 10.14 17.59
CA PRO A 74 -10.98 9.41 18.50
C PRO A 74 -10.22 8.24 19.12
N ALA A 75 -10.34 8.07 20.44
CA ALA A 75 -9.60 7.03 21.17
C ALA A 75 -9.76 5.67 20.46
N GLY A 76 -8.67 5.17 19.86
CA GLY A 76 -8.67 3.95 19.04
C GLY A 76 -8.46 4.15 17.53
N ALA A 77 -8.35 5.38 17.03
CA ALA A 77 -7.93 5.62 15.66
C ALA A 77 -6.49 5.10 15.42
N PRO A 78 -6.21 4.46 14.27
CA PRO A 78 -4.86 4.03 13.94
C PRO A 78 -3.92 5.23 13.83
N ASP A 79 -2.65 5.03 14.20
CA ASP A 79 -1.60 6.04 14.01
C ASP A 79 -1.62 6.57 12.57
N ALA A 80 -1.84 7.88 12.44
CA ALA A 80 -1.99 8.56 11.17
C ALA A 80 -0.73 8.42 10.31
N ALA A 81 0.46 8.45 10.92
CA ALA A 81 1.72 8.28 10.19
C ALA A 81 1.84 6.86 9.63
N ALA A 82 1.60 5.85 10.46
CA ALA A 82 1.63 4.46 10.03
C ALA A 82 0.55 4.13 8.99
N TRP A 83 -0.64 4.72 9.09
CA TRP A 83 -1.70 4.56 8.09
C TRP A 83 -1.31 5.24 6.77
N ALA A 84 -0.85 6.50 6.82
CA ALA A 84 -0.46 7.26 5.64
C ALA A 84 0.69 6.58 4.88
N ALA A 85 1.70 6.05 5.59
CA ALA A 85 2.79 5.30 4.97
C ALA A 85 2.29 4.09 4.18
N ARG A 86 1.37 3.29 4.74
CA ARG A 86 0.78 2.13 4.06
C ARG A 86 -0.07 2.55 2.87
N PHE A 87 -0.84 3.61 3.02
CA PHE A 87 -1.70 4.12 1.96
C PHE A 87 -0.88 4.65 0.77
N VAL A 88 0.12 5.49 1.03
CA VAL A 88 1.02 6.02 -0.01
C VAL A 88 1.78 4.89 -0.72
N GLN A 89 2.25 3.88 0.03
CA GLN A 89 2.88 2.70 -0.56
C GLN A 89 1.92 1.97 -1.52
N ALA A 90 0.66 1.76 -1.11
CA ALA A 90 -0.34 1.13 -1.98
C ALA A 90 -0.63 1.97 -3.24
N VAL A 91 -0.67 3.30 -3.13
CA VAL A 91 -0.84 4.19 -4.28
C VAL A 91 0.31 4.05 -5.28
N ILE A 92 1.55 4.02 -4.80
CA ILE A 92 2.74 3.87 -5.67
C ILE A 92 2.76 2.50 -6.37
N GLU A 93 2.39 1.43 -5.66
CA GLU A 93 2.25 0.09 -6.25
C GLU A 93 1.16 0.06 -7.33
N VAL A 94 0.04 0.75 -7.12
CA VAL A 94 -1.03 0.88 -8.13
C VAL A 94 -0.54 1.63 -9.36
N VAL A 95 0.11 2.79 -9.16
CA VAL A 95 0.65 3.58 -10.27
C VAL A 95 1.71 2.80 -11.06
N SER A 96 2.50 1.97 -10.37
CA SER A 96 3.50 1.08 -10.97
C SER A 96 2.89 -0.17 -11.62
N SER A 97 1.58 -0.39 -11.48
CA SER A 97 0.83 -1.58 -11.93
C SER A 97 1.20 -2.89 -11.23
N ASP A 98 1.78 -2.81 -10.02
CA ASP A 98 2.05 -3.97 -9.16
C ASP A 98 0.82 -4.34 -8.30
N ARG A 99 -0.14 -3.42 -8.15
CA ARG A 99 -1.38 -3.60 -7.39
C ARG A 99 -2.61 -3.16 -8.21
N PRO A 100 -3.77 -3.83 -8.09
CA PRO A 100 -5.00 -3.41 -8.76
C PRO A 100 -5.55 -2.07 -8.21
N LEU A 101 -5.95 -1.18 -9.12
CA LEU A 101 -6.54 0.14 -8.79
C LEU A 101 -7.82 0.04 -7.94
N SER A 102 -8.63 -1.01 -8.16
CA SER A 102 -9.89 -1.22 -7.44
C SER A 102 -9.75 -1.33 -5.92
N GLN A 103 -8.54 -1.60 -5.41
CA GLN A 103 -8.28 -1.64 -3.97
C GLN A 103 -8.36 -0.26 -3.29
N LEU A 104 -8.23 0.83 -4.06
CA LEU A 104 -8.24 2.19 -3.51
C LEU A 104 -9.63 2.82 -3.43
N VAL A 105 -10.65 2.24 -4.10
CA VAL A 105 -12.01 2.81 -4.21
C VAL A 105 -12.61 3.20 -2.86
N ARG A 106 -12.38 2.38 -1.82
CA ARG A 106 -12.94 2.64 -0.48
C ARG A 106 -12.25 3.80 0.25
N TRP A 107 -11.02 4.15 -0.13
CA TRP A 107 -10.16 5.06 0.60
C TRP A 107 -9.88 6.39 -0.12
N THR A 108 -10.44 6.56 -1.31
CA THR A 108 -10.30 7.77 -2.13
C THR A 108 -11.67 8.29 -2.50
N ASP A 109 -11.80 9.61 -2.62
CA ASP A 109 -12.91 10.18 -3.37
C ASP A 109 -12.73 9.95 -4.88
N GLU A 110 -13.80 10.22 -5.64
CA GLU A 110 -13.83 10.02 -7.10
C GLU A 110 -12.73 10.80 -7.82
N SER A 111 -12.44 12.03 -7.37
CA SER A 111 -11.46 12.89 -8.02
C SER A 111 -10.04 12.35 -7.87
N VAL A 112 -9.70 11.86 -6.67
CA VAL A 112 -8.41 11.25 -6.37
C VAL A 112 -8.29 9.89 -7.07
N TYR A 113 -9.37 9.10 -7.09
CA TYR A 113 -9.39 7.82 -7.81
C TYR A 113 -9.09 8.00 -9.31
N ALA A 114 -9.78 8.94 -9.95
CA ALA A 114 -9.58 9.26 -11.37
C ALA A 114 -8.17 9.79 -11.67
N GLU A 115 -7.61 10.60 -10.78
CA GLU A 115 -6.23 11.09 -10.88
C GLU A 115 -5.22 9.93 -10.86
N ILE A 116 -5.36 9.00 -9.91
CA ILE A 116 -4.49 7.83 -9.79
C ILE A 116 -4.61 6.95 -11.04
N ALA A 117 -5.83 6.72 -11.53
CA ALA A 117 -6.09 5.95 -12.76
C ALA A 117 -5.35 6.56 -13.97
N ARG A 118 -5.40 7.89 -14.11
CA ARG A 118 -4.69 8.61 -15.18
C ARG A 118 -3.18 8.44 -15.09
N ARG A 119 -2.62 8.53 -13.89
CA ARG A 119 -1.17 8.34 -13.65
C ARG A 119 -0.72 6.93 -13.94
N GLN A 120 -1.47 5.92 -13.49
CA GLN A 120 -1.20 4.52 -13.80
C GLN A 120 -1.14 4.30 -15.32
N ARG A 121 -2.13 4.81 -16.07
CA ARG A 121 -2.14 4.70 -17.54
C ARG A 121 -0.93 5.37 -18.18
N THR A 122 -0.53 6.54 -17.68
CA THR A 122 0.66 7.26 -18.17
C THR A 122 1.94 6.46 -17.95
N VAL A 123 2.09 5.84 -16.78
CA VAL A 123 3.24 4.99 -16.46
C VAL A 123 3.25 3.73 -17.33
N GLN A 124 2.11 3.09 -17.53
CA GLN A 124 1.99 1.92 -18.42
C GLN A 124 2.42 2.25 -19.85
N LEU A 125 1.98 3.39 -20.39
CA LEU A 125 2.39 3.83 -21.73
C LEU A 125 3.90 4.09 -21.83
N ARG A 126 4.55 4.54 -20.75
CA ARG A 126 5.99 4.82 -20.71
C ARG A 126 6.85 3.58 -20.50
N ARG A 127 6.33 2.56 -19.81
CA ARG A 127 7.09 1.34 -19.46
C ARG A 127 7.47 0.51 -20.69
N GLY A 128 6.82 0.74 -21.83
CA GLY A 128 7.05 -0.01 -23.06
C GLY A 128 6.69 -1.50 -22.89
N THR A 129 6.81 -2.27 -23.96
CA THR A 129 6.49 -3.71 -24.00
C THR A 129 7.65 -4.58 -23.54
N ASP A 130 8.57 -4.07 -22.70
CA ASP A 130 9.74 -4.86 -22.29
C ASP A 130 9.42 -5.64 -21.00
N PRO A 131 9.12 -6.95 -21.10
CA PRO A 131 8.72 -7.78 -19.97
C PRO A 131 9.89 -8.05 -19.01
N HIS A 132 11.12 -7.71 -19.40
CA HIS A 132 12.34 -7.97 -18.63
C HIS A 132 12.81 -6.79 -17.78
N VAL A 133 12.13 -5.64 -17.85
CA VAL A 133 12.37 -4.53 -16.93
C VAL A 133 11.93 -4.99 -15.54
N ARG A 134 12.92 -5.45 -14.75
CA ARG A 134 12.76 -5.89 -13.36
C ARG A 134 11.80 -4.95 -12.66
N VAL A 135 10.79 -5.54 -12.02
CA VAL A 135 9.86 -4.81 -11.16
C VAL A 135 10.68 -4.21 -10.03
N SER A 136 11.15 -2.98 -10.21
CA SER A 136 11.73 -2.19 -9.14
C SER A 136 10.58 -1.94 -8.16
N ARG A 137 10.57 -2.68 -7.05
CA ARG A 137 9.60 -2.46 -5.98
C ARG A 137 9.92 -1.11 -5.37
N GLN A 138 9.16 -0.10 -5.79
CA GLN A 138 9.27 1.22 -5.22
C GLN A 138 8.87 1.14 -3.75
N GLN A 139 9.69 1.74 -2.88
CA GLN A 139 9.43 1.80 -1.45
C GLN A 139 9.35 3.25 -1.02
N VAL A 140 8.33 3.57 -0.24
CA VAL A 140 8.22 4.86 0.44
C VAL A 140 9.27 4.93 1.54
N ALA A 141 10.24 5.84 1.41
CA ALA A 141 11.27 6.04 2.43
C ALA A 141 10.73 6.83 3.63
N THR A 142 10.03 7.94 3.37
CA THR A 142 9.53 8.85 4.40
C THR A 142 8.19 9.42 4.00
N VAL A 143 7.26 9.51 4.97
CA VAL A 143 6.01 10.27 4.85
C VAL A 143 5.95 11.30 5.96
N HIS A 144 5.74 12.55 5.59
CA HIS A 144 5.47 13.62 6.54
C HIS A 144 3.97 13.83 6.63
N VAL A 145 3.41 13.61 7.81
CA VAL A 145 2.00 13.91 8.11
C VAL A 145 1.97 15.23 8.85
N THR A 146 1.27 16.20 8.28
CA THR A 146 1.01 17.49 8.91
C THR A 146 -0.45 17.55 9.31
N GLN A 147 -0.71 18.05 10.51
CA GLN A 147 -2.04 18.45 10.90
C GLN A 147 -2.22 19.92 10.57
N PRO A 148 -3.35 20.32 9.94
CA PRO A 148 -3.62 21.74 9.75
C PRO A 148 -3.75 22.39 11.12
N THR A 149 -2.98 23.45 11.34
CA THR A 149 -3.23 24.33 12.49
C THR A 149 -4.59 24.95 12.29
N SER A 150 -5.52 24.65 13.21
CA SER A 150 -6.77 25.38 13.33
C SER A 150 -6.43 26.79 13.82
N GLU A 151 -6.03 27.68 12.91
CA GLU A 151 -5.98 29.11 13.22
C GLU A 151 -7.44 29.60 13.28
N ALA A 152 -7.81 30.18 14.43
CA ALA A 152 -9.13 30.70 14.75
C ALA A 152 -9.22 32.19 14.41
#